data_AF-A0A964KRF1-F1
#
_entry.id   AF-A0A964KRF1-F1
#
_cell.length_a   1.000
_cell.length_b   1.000
_cell.length_c   1.000
_cell.angle_alpha   90.00
_cell.angle_beta   90.00
_cell.angle_gamma   90.00
#
_symmetry.space_group_name_H-M   'P 1'
#
loop_
_entity.id
_entity.type
_entity.pdbx_description
1 polymer ?
#
loop_
_entity_poly.entity_id
_entity_poly.type
_entity_poly.pdbx_seq_one_letter_code
_entity_poly.pdbx_strand_id
1 'polypeptide(L)'
;MTADPTAITLTFDDLFVLSTGGVDVFVYDMADSPAPPPYYITVDGRRFALSGLTFLEKGHGAVLPRWAREEEAAGRLVMFVRRSERLMGYVYDPAASDDDDEGDDE
;
A
#
# COMPACT_ATOMS: atom_id res chain seq x y z
N MET A 1 1.42 -12.35 -21.26
CA MET A 1 1.45 -11.53 -20.04
C MET A 1 0.09 -11.62 -19.38
N THR A 2 -0.08 -12.60 -18.50
CA THR A 2 -1.27 -12.67 -17.65
C THR A 2 -1.03 -11.64 -16.56
N ALA A 3 -1.81 -10.56 -16.52
CA ALA A 3 -1.71 -9.59 -15.44
C ALA A 3 -2.00 -10.35 -14.14
N ASP A 4 -1.01 -10.46 -13.26
CA ASP A 4 -1.21 -11.14 -11.98
C ASP A 4 -2.23 -10.31 -11.19
N PRO A 5 -3.45 -10.82 -10.94
CA PRO A 5 -4.51 -10.02 -10.31
C PRO A 5 -4.16 -9.65 -8.86
N THR A 6 -3.05 -10.19 -8.34
CA THR A 6 -2.54 -9.95 -7.00
C THR A 6 -1.55 -8.79 -6.92
N ALA A 7 -1.11 -8.22 -8.04
CA ALA A 7 -0.14 -7.14 -8.09
C ALA A 7 -0.58 -6.01 -9.02
N ILE A 8 -0.23 -4.77 -8.66
CA ILE A 8 -0.43 -3.60 -9.52
C ILE A 8 0.82 -2.73 -9.51
N THR A 9 1.11 -2.11 -10.65
CA THR A 9 2.14 -1.07 -10.76
C THR A 9 1.47 0.27 -10.91
N LEU A 10 1.88 1.23 -10.09
CA LEU A 10 1.38 2.59 -10.01
C LEU A 10 2.55 3.57 -10.10
N THR A 11 2.22 4.82 -10.39
CA THR A 11 3.12 5.97 -10.28
C THR A 11 2.68 6.86 -9.12
N PHE A 12 3.51 7.84 -8.75
CA PHE A 12 3.11 8.81 -7.73
C PHE A 12 1.91 9.67 -8.16
N ASP A 13 1.69 9.85 -9.46
CA ASP A 13 0.53 10.57 -10.01
C ASP A 13 -0.80 9.84 -9.79
N ASP A 14 -0.77 8.53 -9.55
CA ASP A 14 -1.95 7.71 -9.22
C ASP A 14 -2.33 7.80 -7.72
N LEU A 15 -1.50 8.46 -6.91
CA LEU A 15 -1.66 8.57 -5.46
C LEU A 15 -2.11 9.98 -5.07
N PHE A 16 -2.93 10.05 -4.03
CA PHE A 16 -3.22 11.31 -3.35
C PHE A 16 -2.67 11.30 -1.93
N VAL A 17 -2.41 12.49 -1.37
CA VAL A 17 -1.95 12.63 0.01
C VAL A 17 -3.14 12.84 0.93
N LEU A 18 -3.25 12.00 1.96
CA LEU A 18 -4.19 12.17 3.06
C LEU A 18 -3.45 12.69 4.28
N SER A 19 -3.76 13.92 4.68
CA SER A 19 -3.24 14.52 5.92
C SER A 19 -4.19 14.22 7.08
N THR A 20 -3.70 13.53 8.12
CA THR A 20 -4.49 13.21 9.31
C THR A 20 -3.63 13.16 10.56
N GLY A 21 -4.11 13.72 11.69
CA GLY A 21 -3.38 13.66 12.96
C GLY A 21 -1.95 14.24 12.93
N GLY A 22 -1.64 15.11 11.98
CA GLY A 22 -0.30 15.67 11.76
C GLY A 22 0.70 14.68 11.15
N VAL A 23 0.22 13.74 10.33
CA VAL A 23 1.03 12.95 9.38
C VAL A 23 0.44 13.07 7.99
N ASP A 24 1.29 12.95 6.98
CA ASP A 24 0.92 12.88 5.58
C ASP A 24 1.16 11.46 5.07
N VAL A 25 0.15 10.83 4.49
CA VAL A 25 0.25 9.46 3.96
C VAL A 25 -0.19 9.40 2.51
N PHE A 26 0.48 8.57 1.71
CA PHE A 26 0.07 8.30 0.33
C PHE A 26 -1.07 7.30 0.28
N VAL A 27 -2.07 7.58 -0.55
CA VAL A 27 -3.27 6.76 -0.69
C VAL A 27 -3.58 6.51 -2.17
N TYR A 28 -3.77 5.24 -2.53
CA TYR A 28 -4.35 4.83 -3.79
C TYR A 28 -5.86 4.65 -3.64
N ASP A 29 -6.65 5.25 -4.53
CA ASP A 29 -8.11 5.19 -4.45
C ASP A 29 -8.69 4.00 -5.21
N MET A 30 -9.30 3.07 -4.48
CA MET A 30 -10.07 1.96 -5.05
C MET A 30 -11.52 1.96 -4.54
N ALA A 31 -12.04 3.10 -4.07
CA ALA A 31 -13.36 3.19 -3.46
C ALA A 31 -14.48 2.63 -4.36
N ASP A 32 -14.41 2.91 -5.67
CA ASP A 32 -15.39 2.48 -6.68
C ASP A 32 -14.93 1.26 -7.50
N SER A 33 -13.78 0.66 -7.17
CA SER A 33 -13.24 -0.46 -7.93
C SER A 33 -13.94 -1.78 -7.56
N PRO A 34 -14.48 -2.54 -8.54
CA PRO A 34 -15.05 -3.86 -8.29
C PRO A 34 -13.97 -4.92 -8.03
N ALA A 35 -12.70 -4.64 -8.33
CA ALA A 35 -11.60 -5.56 -8.13
C ALA A 35 -11.29 -5.75 -6.62
N PRO A 36 -10.80 -6.93 -6.22
CA PRO A 36 -10.18 -7.06 -4.90
C PRO A 36 -8.93 -6.17 -4.81
N PRO A 37 -8.56 -5.70 -3.61
CA PRO A 37 -7.30 -5.00 -3.40
C PRO A 37 -6.13 -5.93 -3.72
N PRO A 38 -5.07 -5.42 -4.35
CA PRO A 38 -3.88 -6.22 -4.64
C PRO A 38 -3.15 -6.62 -3.36
N TYR A 39 -2.41 -7.73 -3.38
CA TYR A 39 -1.48 -8.09 -2.30
C TYR A 39 -0.19 -7.27 -2.37
N TYR A 40 0.22 -6.88 -3.58
CA TYR A 40 1.43 -6.12 -3.83
C TYR A 40 1.16 -4.88 -4.69
N ILE A 41 1.78 -3.76 -4.31
CA ILE A 41 1.73 -2.52 -5.07
C ILE A 41 3.15 -2.06 -5.34
N THR A 42 3.52 -1.89 -6.59
CA THR A 42 4.80 -1.31 -6.98
C THR A 42 4.60 0.15 -7.33
N VAL A 43 5.29 1.06 -6.63
CA VAL A 43 5.30 2.50 -6.92
C VAL A 43 6.72 2.90 -7.23
N ASP A 44 6.98 3.35 -8.47
CA ASP A 44 8.30 3.83 -8.89
C ASP A 44 9.45 2.86 -8.56
N GLY A 45 9.24 1.56 -8.81
CA GLY A 45 10.20 0.49 -8.53
C GLY A 45 10.27 0.06 -7.05
N ARG A 46 9.44 0.61 -6.16
CA ARG A 46 9.34 0.19 -4.75
C ARG A 46 8.11 -0.67 -4.54
N ARG A 47 8.29 -1.91 -4.10
CA ARG A 47 7.17 -2.83 -3.81
C ARG A 47 6.69 -2.66 -2.37
N PHE A 48 5.39 -2.58 -2.21
CA PHE A 48 4.68 -2.50 -0.95
C PHE A 48 3.79 -3.73 -0.81
N ALA A 49 3.86 -4.39 0.34
CA ALA A 49 3.05 -5.57 0.65
C ALA A 49 1.90 -5.20 1.59
N LEU A 50 0.74 -5.83 1.39
CA LEU A 50 -0.43 -5.67 2.26
C LEU A 50 -0.09 -6.12 3.69
N SER A 51 -0.23 -5.22 4.68
CA SER A 51 0.12 -5.51 6.08
C SER A 51 -0.97 -6.26 6.86
N GLY A 52 -2.18 -6.36 6.29
CA GLY A 52 -3.38 -6.88 6.95
C GLY A 52 -4.04 -5.89 7.92
N LEU A 53 -3.45 -4.71 8.15
CA LEU A 53 -4.04 -3.66 8.97
C LEU A 53 -5.05 -2.83 8.18
N THR A 54 -6.20 -2.54 8.80
CA THR A 54 -7.23 -1.67 8.22
C THR A 54 -7.68 -0.61 9.20
N PHE A 55 -7.93 0.59 8.69
CA PHE A 55 -8.31 1.77 9.44
C PHE A 55 -9.58 2.39 8.85
N LEU A 56 -10.33 3.15 9.64
CA LEU A 56 -11.46 3.93 9.13
C LEU A 56 -10.95 5.25 8.56
N GLU A 57 -11.38 5.62 7.35
CA GLU A 57 -11.05 6.91 6.72
C GLU A 57 -11.63 8.07 7.54
N LYS A 58 -12.88 7.92 7.99
CA LYS A 58 -13.61 8.88 8.83
C LYS A 58 -13.93 8.28 10.19
N GLY A 59 -12.88 7.91 10.92
CA GLY A 59 -12.97 7.50 12.31
C GLY A 59 -11.80 8.09 13.08
N HIS A 60 -12.07 9.00 14.02
CA HIS A 60 -11.09 9.73 14.84
C HIS A 60 -10.29 8.80 15.77
N GLY A 61 -9.43 7.95 15.20
CA GLY A 61 -8.49 7.16 15.95
C GLY A 61 -7.09 7.74 15.78
N ALA A 62 -6.42 8.07 16.88
CA ALA A 62 -4.98 8.32 16.90
C ALA A 62 -4.16 7.10 16.39
N VAL A 63 -4.82 5.97 16.10
CA VAL A 63 -4.22 4.69 15.71
C VAL A 63 -3.54 4.76 14.34
N LEU A 64 -4.19 5.33 13.31
CA LEU A 64 -3.55 5.44 11.98
C LEU A 64 -2.33 6.38 12.04
N PRO A 65 -2.46 7.62 12.55
CA PRO A 65 -1.31 8.52 12.66
C PRO A 65 -0.18 7.93 13.52
N ARG A 66 -0.52 7.19 14.57
CA ARG A 66 0.46 6.51 15.42
C ARG A 66 1.19 5.40 14.66
N TRP A 67 0.45 4.52 14.00
CA TRP A 67 1.04 3.41 13.26
C TRP A 67 1.93 3.91 12.13
N ALA A 68 1.48 4.92 11.36
CA ALA A 68 2.30 5.54 10.33
C ALA A 68 3.62 6.08 10.90
N ARG A 69 3.58 6.80 12.03
CA ARG A 69 4.79 7.28 12.71
C ARG A 69 5.69 6.16 13.22
N GLU A 70 5.13 5.07 13.72
CA GLU A 70 5.89 3.93 14.22
C GLU A 70 6.64 3.23 13.06
N GLU A 71 6.01 3.05 11.90
CA GLU A 71 6.67 2.49 10.71
C GLU A 71 7.71 3.46 10.12
N GLU A 72 7.41 4.77 10.05
CA GLU A 72 8.38 5.79 9.61
C GLU A 72 9.61 5.85 10.54
N ALA A 73 9.40 5.79 11.86
CA ALA A 73 10.48 5.73 12.84
C ALA A 73 11.31 4.44 12.73
N ALA A 74 10.72 3.35 12.20
CA ALA A 74 11.43 2.12 11.86
C ALA A 74 12.13 2.18 10.49
N GLY A 75 12.10 3.34 9.81
CA GLY A 75 12.72 3.53 8.50
C GLY A 75 11.95 2.89 7.34
N ARG A 76 10.66 2.57 7.56
CA ARG A 76 9.80 1.95 6.55
C ARG A 76 8.91 3.00 5.91
N LEU A 77 8.62 2.77 4.63
CA LEU A 77 7.63 3.57 3.91
C LEU A 77 6.29 2.87 3.98
N VAL A 78 5.23 3.66 4.15
CA VAL A 78 3.86 3.15 4.19
C VAL A 78 3.02 3.83 3.12
N MET A 79 2.07 3.07 2.58
CA MET A 79 1.01 3.60 1.74
C MET A 79 -0.32 2.93 2.10
N PHE A 80 -1.41 3.51 1.63
CA PHE A 80 -2.74 2.96 1.89
C PHE A 80 -3.52 2.74 0.59
N VAL A 81 -4.43 1.78 0.61
CA VAL A 81 -5.49 1.65 -0.39
C VAL A 81 -6.82 2.04 0.27
N ARG A 82 -7.53 2.98 -0.33
CA ARG A 82 -8.89 3.34 0.09
C ARG A 82 -9.91 2.40 -0.52
N ARG A 83 -10.77 1.81 0.31
CA ARG A 83 -11.92 0.98 -0.12
C ARG A 83 -13.09 1.12 0.84
N SER A 84 -14.26 1.49 0.32
CA SER A 84 -15.53 1.57 1.08
C SER A 84 -15.34 2.21 2.49
N GLU A 85 -14.78 3.43 2.51
CA GLU A 85 -14.48 4.23 3.71
C GLU A 85 -13.41 3.66 4.65
N ARG A 86 -12.63 2.68 4.19
CA ARG A 86 -11.51 2.08 4.92
C ARG A 86 -10.19 2.33 4.21
N LEU A 87 -9.13 2.42 5.00
CA LEU A 87 -7.75 2.51 4.53
C LEU A 87 -7.05 1.20 4.89
N MET A 88 -6.58 0.48 3.88
CA MET A 88 -5.81 -0.75 4.03
C MET A 88 -4.32 -0.39 3.99
N GLY A 89 -3.56 -0.79 5.00
CA GLY A 89 -2.14 -0.44 5.12
C GLY A 89 -1.23 -1.35 4.29
N TYR A 90 -0.24 -0.75 3.65
CA TYR A 90 0.83 -1.44 2.94
C TYR A 90 2.17 -0.91 3.44
N VAL A 91 3.14 -1.81 3.56
CA VAL A 91 4.49 -1.51 4.04
C VAL A 91 5.48 -1.83 2.96
N TYR A 92 6.46 -0.96 2.77
CA TYR A 92 7.57 -1.22 1.86
C TYR A 92 8.29 -2.50 2.27
N ASP A 93 8.34 -3.44 1.33
CA ASP A 93 8.97 -4.73 1.51
C ASP A 93 10.15 -4.84 0.52
N PRO A 94 11.38 -4.55 0.97
CA PRO A 94 12.56 -4.68 0.11
C PRO A 94 12.90 -6.14 -0.23
N ALA A 95 12.37 -7.10 0.53
CA ALA A 95 12.59 -8.53 0.30
C ALA A 95 11.59 -9.11 -0.70
N ALA A 96 10.42 -8.48 -0.86
CA ALA A 96 9.50 -8.77 -1.96
C ALA A 96 10.00 -8.12 -3.26
N SER A 97 11.20 -8.45 -3.71
CA SER A 97 11.56 -8.17 -5.10
C SER A 97 10.60 -8.95 -6.01
N ASP A 98 10.37 -8.48 -7.24
CA ASP A 98 9.78 -9.32 -8.31
C ASP A 98 10.77 -10.47 -8.57
N ASP A 99 10.77 -11.47 -7.70
CA ASP A 99 11.49 -12.72 -7.89
C ASP A 99 10.65 -13.58 -8.86
N ASP A 100 10.62 -13.12 -10.11
CA ASP A 100 10.24 -13.90 -11.29
C ASP A 100 11.46 -13.91 -12.25
N ASP A 101 12.66 -14.05 -11.66
CA ASP A 101 13.89 -14.35 -12.41
C ASP A 101 14.00 -15.89 -12.51
N GLU A 102 13.46 -16.39 -13.63
CA GLU A 102 13.87 -17.61 -14.34
C GLU A 102 14.50 -18.74 -13.49
N GLY A 103 13.64 -19.57 -12.89
CA GLY A 103 13.98 -20.96 -12.61
C GLY A 103 13.93 -21.79 -13.90
N ASP A 104 14.87 -21.57 -14.81
CA ASP A 104 15.27 -22.55 -15.82
C ASP A 104 16.07 -23.64 -15.08
N ASP A 105 15.40 -24.70 -14.65
CA ASP A 105 16.03 -25.96 -14.23
C ASP A 105 15.54 -27.06 -15.18
N GLU A 106 16.36 -27.27 -16.22
CA GLU A 106 16.58 -28.43 -17.11
C GLU A 106 15.57 -29.62 -17.11
#